data_AF-A0A3D4FYM6-F1
#
_entry.id   AF-A0A3D4FYM6-F1
#
_cell.length_a   1.000
_cell.length_b   1.000
_cell.length_c   1.000
_cell.angle_alpha   90.00
_cell.angle_beta   90.00
_cell.angle_gamma   90.00
#
_symmetry.space_group_name_H-M   'P 1'
#
loop_
_entity.id
_entity.type
_entity.pdbx_description
1 polymer ?
#
loop_
_entity_poly.entity_id
_entity_poly.type
_entity_poly.pdbx_seq_one_letter_code
_entity_poly.pdbx_strand_id
1 'polypeptide(L)'
;MTYRTLYVGLLAGACFVAGPAITGCAPAQADDDSLRESFAERLAETSLVTDFTRTGDELTFTGPDGAGGLAEWRVRIDTMLVEPSELDETMPFEGRLTAEWYVNGELVEWLGNMTALPREYLDRGLAQECWAYWVEAERRWSW
;
A
#
# COMPACT_ATOMS: atom_id res chain seq x y z
N MET A 1 82.55 12.27 1.06
CA MET A 1 81.55 13.35 1.22
C MET A 1 80.17 12.73 1.24
N THR A 2 79.59 12.69 2.45
CA THR A 2 78.17 12.86 2.88
C THR A 2 77.23 13.31 1.73
N TYR A 3 76.01 12.78 1.53
CA TYR A 3 74.86 12.94 2.43
C TYR A 3 73.81 11.80 2.37
N ARG A 4 73.30 11.52 3.56
CA ARG A 4 72.13 10.74 3.93
C ARG A 4 70.96 11.72 4.09
N THR A 5 69.83 11.51 3.42
CA THR A 5 68.57 12.20 3.75
C THR A 5 67.41 11.21 3.70
N LEU A 6 66.84 10.97 4.88
CA LEU A 6 65.57 10.30 5.13
C LEU A 6 64.43 11.27 4.80
N TYR A 7 63.32 10.78 4.23
CA TYR A 7 62.02 11.37 4.50
C TYR A 7 61.01 10.28 4.82
N VAL A 8 60.44 10.45 6.02
CA VAL A 8 59.42 9.65 6.67
C VAL A 8 58.05 10.17 6.25
N GLY A 9 57.16 9.24 5.89
CA GLY A 9 55.74 9.23 6.26
C GLY A 9 54.81 10.33 5.75
N LEU A 10 53.75 9.91 5.06
CA LEU A 10 52.40 10.35 5.41
C LEU A 10 51.37 9.30 4.99
N LEU A 11 50.69 8.74 5.99
CA LEU A 11 49.49 7.91 5.85
C LEU A 11 48.34 8.80 5.34
N ALA A 12 47.76 8.46 4.19
CA ALA A 12 46.47 9.00 3.78
C ALA A 12 45.41 7.91 4.00
N GLY A 13 44.65 8.06 5.07
CA GLY A 13 43.48 7.23 5.36
C GLY A 13 42.41 7.43 4.30
N ALA A 14 41.99 6.35 3.65
CA ALA A 14 40.84 6.35 2.77
C ALA A 14 39.56 6.45 3.63
N CYS A 15 39.07 7.67 3.78
CA CYS A 15 37.74 7.92 4.32
C CYS A 15 36.72 7.46 3.26
N PHE A 16 36.22 6.22 3.38
CA PHE A 16 35.07 5.77 2.62
C PHE A 16 33.85 6.57 3.11
N VAL A 17 33.51 7.63 2.39
CA VAL A 17 32.24 8.34 2.58
C VAL A 17 31.15 7.42 2.06
N ALA A 18 30.51 6.68 2.96
CA ALA A 18 29.26 5.99 2.67
C ALA A 18 28.21 7.06 2.37
N GLY A 19 27.92 7.27 1.08
CA GLY A 19 26.84 8.16 0.65
C GLY A 19 25.49 7.58 1.07
N PRO A 20 24.52 8.40 1.51
CA PRO A 20 23.17 7.93 1.75
C PRO A 20 22.59 7.40 0.44
N ALA A 21 22.12 6.16 0.43
CA ALA A 21 21.32 5.63 -0.65
C ALA A 21 20.03 6.44 -0.69
N ILE A 22 19.95 7.40 -1.61
CA ILE A 22 18.71 8.11 -1.90
C ILE A 22 17.84 7.08 -2.61
N THR A 23 16.94 6.44 -1.87
CA THR A 23 15.81 5.72 -2.46
C THR A 23 14.96 6.79 -3.15
N GLY A 24 15.25 7.04 -4.42
CA GLY A 24 14.43 7.94 -5.22
C GLY A 24 13.04 7.34 -5.31
N CYS A 25 12.03 8.05 -4.83
CA CYS A 25 10.64 7.72 -5.14
C CYS A 25 10.52 7.71 -6.66
N ALA A 26 10.37 6.52 -7.25
CA ALA A 26 9.94 6.42 -8.62
C ALA A 26 8.56 7.09 -8.72
N PRO A 27 8.26 7.81 -9.82
CA PRO A 27 6.95 8.41 -9.96
C PRO A 27 5.90 7.29 -10.04
N ALA A 28 4.83 7.39 -9.27
CA ALA A 28 3.79 6.36 -9.17
C ALA A 28 3.30 5.94 -10.57
N GLN A 29 3.23 4.64 -10.83
CA GLN A 29 2.79 4.04 -12.09
C GLN A 29 1.50 3.26 -11.85
N ALA A 30 0.71 3.02 -12.89
CA ALA A 30 -0.45 2.12 -12.79
C ALA A 30 0.06 0.67 -12.79
N ASP A 31 0.30 0.13 -11.60
CA ASP A 31 0.77 -1.24 -11.38
C ASP A 31 0.17 -1.81 -10.09
N ASP A 32 0.38 -3.11 -9.87
CA ASP A 32 -0.19 -3.82 -8.73
C ASP A 32 0.30 -3.26 -7.38
N ASP A 33 1.53 -2.76 -7.30
CA ASP A 33 2.08 -2.21 -6.07
C ASP A 33 1.42 -0.87 -5.73
N SER A 34 1.24 0.02 -6.71
CA SER A 34 0.56 1.30 -6.48
C SER A 34 -0.94 1.14 -6.20
N LEU A 35 -1.58 0.12 -6.80
CA LEU A 35 -2.97 -0.22 -6.50
C LEU A 35 -3.10 -0.70 -5.04
N ARG A 36 -2.17 -1.55 -4.60
CA ARG A 36 -2.08 -2.02 -3.21
C ARG A 36 -1.90 -0.88 -2.23
N GLU A 37 -0.96 0.02 -2.52
CA GLU A 37 -0.67 1.20 -1.71
C GLU A 37 -1.93 2.06 -1.59
N SER A 38 -2.59 2.36 -2.72
CA SER A 38 -3.79 3.19 -2.72
C SER A 38 -4.97 2.55 -1.97
N PHE A 39 -5.12 1.22 -2.02
CA PHE A 39 -6.16 0.54 -1.24
C PHE A 39 -5.90 0.65 0.25
N ALA A 40 -4.64 0.44 0.67
CA ALA A 40 -4.25 0.58 2.06
C ALA A 40 -4.44 2.02 2.56
N GLU A 41 -4.05 3.02 1.77
CA GLU A 41 -4.30 4.43 2.05
C GLU A 41 -5.80 4.72 2.17
N ARG A 42 -6.60 4.26 1.21
CA ARG A 42 -8.06 4.45 1.20
C ARG A 42 -8.71 3.93 2.48
N LEU A 43 -8.29 2.76 2.94
CA LEU A 43 -8.77 2.14 4.17
C LEU A 43 -8.31 2.94 5.41
N ALA A 44 -7.02 3.30 5.47
CA ALA A 44 -6.41 4.07 6.56
C ALA A 44 -6.98 5.48 6.72
N GLU A 45 -7.40 6.11 5.62
CA GLU A 45 -8.01 7.45 5.61
C GLU A 45 -9.47 7.45 6.06
N THR A 46 -10.11 6.28 6.18
CA THR A 46 -11.48 6.25 6.69
C THR A 46 -11.49 6.62 8.18
N SER A 47 -12.44 7.46 8.58
CA SER A 47 -12.64 7.81 9.99
C SER A 47 -13.12 6.64 10.87
N LEU A 48 -13.24 5.44 10.29
CA LEU A 48 -13.71 4.23 10.95
C LEU A 48 -12.59 3.39 11.53
N VAL A 49 -11.36 3.59 11.07
CA VAL A 49 -10.23 2.75 11.44
C VAL A 49 -9.33 3.46 12.43
N THR A 50 -8.88 2.71 13.45
CA THR A 50 -7.80 3.11 14.35
C THR A 50 -6.75 2.01 14.41
N ASP A 51 -5.56 2.34 14.92
CA ASP A 51 -4.48 1.37 15.12
C ASP A 51 -4.08 0.62 13.84
N PHE A 52 -4.19 1.31 12.71
CA PHE A 52 -3.92 0.75 11.39
C PHE A 52 -2.45 0.35 11.25
N THR A 53 -2.23 -0.89 10.85
CA THR A 53 -0.91 -1.45 10.54
C THR A 53 -0.98 -2.20 9.22
N ARG A 54 0.07 -2.09 8.40
CA ARG A 54 0.23 -2.84 7.15
C ARG A 54 1.52 -3.66 7.21
N THR A 55 1.41 -4.93 6.86
CA THR A 55 2.55 -5.84 6.71
C THR A 55 2.40 -6.59 5.39
N GLY A 56 3.03 -6.06 4.33
CA GLY A 56 2.88 -6.61 2.97
C GLY A 56 1.44 -6.49 2.47
N ASP A 57 0.79 -7.64 2.27
CA ASP A 57 -0.58 -7.78 1.77
C ASP A 57 -1.62 -7.90 2.88
N GLU A 58 -1.17 -7.88 4.14
CA GLU A 58 -2.03 -7.91 5.32
C GLU A 58 -2.18 -6.52 5.93
N LEU A 59 -3.43 -6.11 6.16
CA LEU A 59 -3.82 -4.87 6.82
C LEU A 59 -4.56 -5.24 8.11
N THR A 60 -4.21 -4.62 9.23
CA THR A 60 -4.90 -4.83 10.51
C THR A 60 -5.30 -3.50 11.12
N PHE A 61 -6.48 -3.43 11.73
CA PHE A 61 -6.99 -2.22 12.38
C PHE A 61 -8.12 -2.54 13.35
N THR A 62 -8.51 -1.56 14.17
CA THR A 62 -9.74 -1.60 14.97
C THR A 62 -10.81 -0.76 14.28
N GLY A 63 -12.05 -1.26 14.19
CA GLY A 63 -13.15 -0.54 13.55
C GLY A 63 -14.52 -1.11 13.88
N PRO A 64 -15.62 -0.53 13.37
CA PRO A 64 -16.99 -0.94 13.69
C PRO A 64 -17.27 -2.41 13.35
N ASP A 65 -17.99 -3.10 14.23
CA ASP A 65 -18.41 -4.50 14.05
C ASP A 65 -19.77 -4.66 13.32
N GLY A 66 -20.45 -3.54 13.02
CA GLY A 66 -21.79 -3.52 12.43
C GLY A 66 -22.94 -3.76 13.42
N ALA A 67 -22.64 -4.03 14.69
CA ALA A 67 -23.59 -4.18 15.79
C ALA A 67 -23.55 -3.00 16.80
N GLY A 68 -22.81 -1.94 16.47
CA GLY A 68 -22.62 -0.75 17.30
C GLY A 68 -21.42 -0.83 18.25
N GLY A 69 -20.60 -1.88 18.13
CA GLY A 69 -19.33 -2.06 18.84
C GLY A 69 -18.12 -1.85 17.94
N LEU A 70 -16.96 -2.26 18.46
CA LEU A 70 -15.69 -2.29 17.73
C LEU A 70 -15.15 -3.73 17.71
N ALA A 71 -14.43 -4.08 16.65
CA ALA A 71 -13.76 -5.35 16.50
C ALA A 71 -12.35 -5.16 15.93
N GLU A 72 -11.51 -6.18 16.13
CA GLU A 72 -10.22 -6.30 15.46
C GLU A 72 -10.44 -6.85 14.06
N TRP A 73 -9.95 -6.11 13.07
CA TRP A 73 -10.07 -6.46 11.67
C TRP A 73 -8.71 -6.86 11.11
N ARG A 74 -8.72 -7.89 10.27
CA ARG A 74 -7.59 -8.26 9.42
C ARG A 74 -8.09 -8.39 7.99
N VAL A 75 -7.45 -7.71 7.06
CA VAL A 75 -7.73 -7.75 5.63
C VAL A 75 -6.51 -8.31 4.92
N ARG A 76 -6.68 -9.38 4.14
CA ARG A 76 -5.63 -9.98 3.33
C ARG A 76 -5.96 -9.80 1.87
N ILE A 77 -5.14 -9.05 1.15
CA ILE A 77 -5.27 -8.87 -0.30
C ILE A 77 -4.90 -10.21 -0.96
N ASP A 78 -5.81 -10.75 -1.77
CA ASP A 78 -5.64 -12.06 -2.42
C ASP A 78 -5.19 -11.89 -3.87
N THR A 79 -5.93 -11.09 -4.65
CA THR A 79 -5.59 -10.82 -6.05
C THR A 79 -5.59 -9.34 -6.34
N MET A 80 -4.69 -8.92 -7.22
CA MET A 80 -4.71 -7.62 -7.87
C MET A 80 -4.53 -7.80 -9.37
N LEU A 81 -5.19 -6.95 -10.13
CA LEU A 81 -5.13 -6.96 -11.57
C LEU A 81 -5.22 -5.52 -12.08
N VAL A 82 -4.22 -5.10 -12.84
CA VAL A 82 -4.23 -3.83 -13.57
C VAL A 82 -4.31 -4.12 -15.06
N GLU A 83 -5.36 -3.61 -15.70
CA GLU A 83 -5.62 -3.82 -17.13
C GLU A 83 -5.83 -2.47 -17.84
N PRO A 84 -5.46 -2.35 -19.13
CA PRO A 84 -5.83 -1.20 -19.93
C PRO A 84 -7.36 -1.03 -19.99
N SER A 85 -7.83 0.20 -19.80
CA SER A 85 -9.23 0.58 -19.96
C SER A 85 -9.44 1.27 -21.30
N GLU A 86 -10.44 0.83 -22.06
CA GLU A 86 -10.85 1.46 -23.32
C GLU A 86 -11.91 2.55 -23.13
N LEU A 87 -12.28 2.84 -21.88
CA LEU A 87 -13.41 3.72 -21.56
C LEU A 87 -13.06 5.22 -21.66
N ASP A 88 -11.86 5.60 -21.23
CA ASP A 88 -11.44 7.01 -21.14
C ASP A 88 -9.91 7.13 -21.20
N GLU A 89 -9.38 7.95 -22.11
CA GLU A 89 -7.95 8.20 -22.25
C GLU A 89 -7.33 8.91 -21.03
N THR A 90 -8.14 9.60 -20.23
CA THR A 90 -7.72 10.23 -18.97
C THR A 90 -7.67 9.24 -17.80
N MET A 91 -8.31 8.06 -17.98
CA MET A 91 -8.31 6.95 -17.05
C MET A 91 -7.89 5.64 -17.73
N PRO A 92 -6.64 5.56 -18.24
CA PRO A 92 -6.23 4.52 -19.18
C PRO A 92 -6.09 3.12 -18.58
N PHE A 93 -6.22 2.97 -17.26
CA PHE A 93 -6.12 1.68 -16.58
C PHE A 93 -7.25 1.48 -15.57
N GLU A 94 -7.77 0.26 -15.52
CA GLU A 94 -8.66 -0.24 -14.47
C GLU A 94 -7.86 -1.17 -13.56
N GLY A 95 -7.99 -0.94 -12.25
CA GLY A 95 -7.44 -1.78 -11.20
C GLY A 95 -8.55 -2.55 -10.52
N ARG A 96 -8.37 -3.85 -10.35
CA ARG A 96 -9.29 -4.73 -9.62
C ARG A 96 -8.55 -5.41 -8.49
N LEU A 97 -9.14 -5.42 -7.30
CA LEU A 97 -8.58 -6.01 -6.10
C LEU A 97 -9.62 -6.90 -5.44
N THR A 98 -9.19 -8.09 -4.99
CA THR A 98 -9.97 -8.92 -4.07
C THR A 98 -9.23 -9.07 -2.76
N ALA A 99 -9.99 -9.10 -1.66
CA ALA A 99 -9.45 -9.27 -0.33
C ALA A 99 -10.36 -10.14 0.55
N GLU A 100 -9.74 -10.97 1.35
CA GLU A 100 -10.41 -11.64 2.46
C GLU A 100 -10.45 -10.72 3.67
N TRP A 101 -11.58 -10.71 4.36
CA TRP A 101 -11.77 -9.93 5.58
C TRP A 101 -12.01 -10.86 6.74
N TYR A 102 -11.39 -10.56 7.88
CA TYR A 102 -11.54 -11.29 9.12
C TYR A 102 -11.93 -10.33 10.23
N VAL A 103 -12.88 -10.74 11.07
CA VAL A 103 -13.34 -10.01 12.25
C VAL A 103 -13.06 -10.87 13.48
N ASN A 104 -12.28 -10.34 14.44
CA ASN A 104 -11.82 -11.06 15.62
C ASN A 104 -11.22 -12.46 15.32
N GLY A 105 -10.56 -12.58 14.16
CA GLY A 105 -9.96 -13.83 13.68
C GLY A 105 -10.89 -14.76 12.89
N GLU A 106 -12.18 -14.45 12.79
CA GLU A 106 -13.15 -15.22 12.01
C GLU A 106 -13.31 -14.66 10.60
N LEU A 107 -13.35 -15.53 9.59
CA LEU A 107 -13.52 -15.12 8.20
C LEU A 107 -14.92 -14.53 7.98
N VAL A 108 -14.98 -13.35 7.35
CA VAL A 108 -16.22 -12.75 6.87
C VAL A 108 -16.61 -13.40 5.55
N GLU A 109 -17.70 -14.18 5.59
CA GLU A 109 -18.14 -14.96 4.45
C GLU A 109 -18.73 -14.09 3.33
N TRP A 110 -18.53 -14.57 2.10
CA TRP A 110 -19.29 -14.13 0.95
C TRP A 110 -20.72 -14.66 1.03
N LEU A 111 -21.69 -13.77 0.91
CA LEU A 111 -23.12 -14.07 0.85
C LEU A 111 -23.58 -14.11 -0.62
N GLY A 112 -22.99 -15.01 -1.40
CA GLY A 112 -23.19 -15.06 -2.86
C GLY A 112 -22.51 -13.89 -3.56
N ASN A 113 -23.29 -12.99 -4.17
CA ASN A 113 -22.78 -11.76 -4.78
C ASN A 113 -22.72 -10.58 -3.79
N MET A 114 -23.01 -10.84 -2.52
CA MET A 114 -22.98 -9.84 -1.44
C MET A 114 -21.88 -10.19 -0.45
N THR A 115 -21.46 -9.21 0.33
CA THR A 115 -20.52 -9.39 1.43
C THR A 115 -21.26 -9.30 2.76
N ALA A 116 -20.80 -10.06 3.76
CA ALA A 116 -21.25 -9.91 5.15
C ALA A 116 -20.59 -8.73 5.88
N LEU A 117 -19.84 -7.86 5.17
CA LEU A 117 -19.24 -6.67 5.76
C LEU A 117 -20.30 -5.69 6.32
N PRO A 118 -20.00 -5.02 7.45
CA PRO A 118 -20.83 -3.94 7.97
C PRO A 118 -21.08 -2.83 6.95
N ARG A 119 -22.25 -2.20 7.02
CA ARG A 119 -22.65 -1.12 6.09
C ARG A 119 -21.71 0.07 6.16
N GLU A 120 -21.12 0.33 7.32
CA GLU A 120 -20.17 1.40 7.55
C GLU A 120 -18.99 1.36 6.56
N TYR A 121 -18.53 0.16 6.20
CA TYR A 121 -17.48 -0.04 5.18
C TYR A 121 -18.04 0.08 3.76
N LEU A 122 -19.19 -0.55 3.49
CA LEU A 122 -19.81 -0.55 2.17
C LEU A 122 -20.20 0.86 1.70
N ASP A 123 -20.73 1.68 2.60
CA ASP A 123 -21.10 3.08 2.32
C ASP A 123 -19.88 3.96 1.99
N ARG A 124 -18.66 3.46 2.23
CA ARG A 124 -17.39 4.11 1.88
C ARG A 124 -16.71 3.50 0.65
N GLY A 125 -17.38 2.57 -0.02
CA GLY A 125 -16.82 1.86 -1.18
C GLY A 125 -15.76 0.82 -0.81
N LEU A 126 -15.77 0.32 0.43
CA LEU A 126 -14.88 -0.76 0.87
C LEU A 126 -15.64 -2.08 0.86
N ALA A 127 -15.10 -3.07 0.16
CA ALA A 127 -15.69 -4.40 0.03
C ALA A 127 -14.60 -5.48 -0.09
N GLN A 128 -15.04 -6.75 -0.22
CA GLN A 128 -14.15 -7.89 -0.50
C GLN A 128 -13.69 -7.93 -1.97
N GLU A 129 -14.38 -7.23 -2.87
CA GLU A 129 -13.93 -6.93 -4.23
C GLU A 129 -14.11 -5.43 -4.47
N CYS A 130 -13.04 -4.75 -4.87
CA CYS A 130 -13.04 -3.32 -5.17
C CYS A 130 -12.40 -3.06 -6.53
N TRP A 131 -12.86 -2.01 -7.21
CA TRP A 131 -12.29 -1.53 -8.46
C TRP A 131 -11.89 -0.06 -8.33
N ALA A 132 -10.89 0.35 -9.09
CA ALA A 132 -10.43 1.73 -9.16
C ALA A 132 -9.94 2.05 -10.57
N TYR A 133 -9.92 3.33 -10.92
CA TYR A 133 -9.37 3.79 -12.19
C TYR A 133 -8.13 4.66 -11.97
N TRP A 134 -7.11 4.47 -12.79
CA TRP A 134 -5.89 5.27 -12.72
C TRP A 134 -6.10 6.63 -13.38
N VAL A 135 -6.06 7.71 -12.61
CA VAL A 135 -6.20 9.07 -13.14
C VAL A 135 -4.82 9.59 -13.56
N GLU A 136 -4.53 9.60 -14.87
CA GLU A 136 -3.19 9.89 -15.39
C GLU A 136 -2.69 11.29 -15.03
N ALA A 137 -3.58 12.27 -15.03
CA ALA A 137 -3.26 13.66 -14.67
C ALA A 137 -2.81 13.83 -13.21
N GLU A 138 -3.31 12.97 -12.33
CA GLU A 138 -3.08 13.03 -10.88
C GLU A 138 -2.08 11.97 -10.40
N ARG A 139 -1.77 11.00 -11.27
CA ARG A 139 -0.92 9.83 -10.98
C ARG A 139 -1.37 9.09 -9.71
N ARG A 140 -2.69 8.86 -9.59
CA ARG A 140 -3.29 8.14 -8.46
C ARG A 140 -4.50 7.33 -8.90
N TRP A 141 -4.84 6.33 -8.09
CA TRP A 141 -6.07 5.57 -8.23
C TRP A 141 -7.29 6.35 -7.68
N SER A 142 -8.41 6.26 -8.39
CA SER A 142 -9.72 6.76 -7.99
C SER A 142 -10.65 5.59 -7.73
N TRP A 143 -11.07 5.44 -6.48
CA TRP A 143 -11.97 4.40 -5.96
C TRP A 143 -13.45 4.80 -6.09
#